data_AF-A0A0L0G2Y7-F1
#
_entry.id   AF-A0A0L0G2Y7-F1
#
_cell.length_a   1.000
_cell.length_b   1.000
_cell.length_c   1.000
_cell.angle_alpha   90.00
_cell.angle_beta   90.00
_cell.angle_gamma   90.00
#
_symmetry.space_group_name_H-M   'P 1'
#
loop_
_entity.id
_entity.type
_entity.pdbx_description
1 polymer ?
#
loop_
_entity_poly.entity_id
_entity_poly.type
_entity_poly.pdbx_seq_one_letter_code
_entity_poly.pdbx_strand_id
1 'polypeptide(L)'
;MAEILVWGDQNNPSVFDFFLDKNLFVLFLELLNMKGVPYVKMQLLQCLNIIFENIRNESSLYYFMSNNYINNVITHKYDFSNEEILAYYISFMKTLSFRLSPSTISFFYNEHQEDFPLYSEAIKFFNHKESMVRIAVRTIVLNIFKVERVRAQVCRALTTTSQPHIPCVYHYNTNYPAVNLTLNPKP
;
A
#
# COMPACT_ATOMS: atom_id res chain seq x y z
N MET A 1 14.59 9.83 13.76
CA MET A 1 15.20 9.06 12.63
C MET A 1 14.59 9.45 11.30
N ALA A 2 13.25 9.42 11.14
CA ALA A 2 12.57 9.87 9.92
C ALA A 2 13.06 11.24 9.43
N GLU A 3 13.15 12.24 10.32
CA GLU A 3 13.60 13.59 9.97
C GLU A 3 15.01 13.65 9.38
N ILE A 4 15.97 12.90 9.95
CA ILE A 4 17.35 12.85 9.45
C ILE A 4 17.38 12.21 8.06
N LEU A 5 16.57 11.17 7.85
CA LEU A 5 16.49 10.48 6.57
C LEU A 5 15.85 11.37 5.49
N VAL A 6 14.76 12.06 5.85
CA VAL A 6 14.08 13.04 4.98
C VAL A 6 15.00 14.21 4.66
N TRP A 7 15.75 14.70 5.65
CA TRP A 7 16.73 15.76 5.41
C TRP A 7 17.86 15.29 4.49
N GLY A 8 18.38 14.07 4.71
CA GLY A 8 19.38 13.45 3.84
C GLY A 8 18.90 13.32 2.40
N ASP A 9 17.68 12.81 2.19
CA ASP A 9 17.05 12.72 0.87
C ASP A 9 17.00 14.08 0.13
N GLN A 10 16.73 15.16 0.86
CA GLN A 10 16.50 16.48 0.27
C GLN A 10 17.77 17.34 0.15
N ASN A 11 18.75 17.17 1.05
CA ASN A 11 19.88 18.10 1.20
C ASN A 11 21.25 17.42 1.08
N ASN A 12 21.37 16.13 1.38
CA ASN A 12 22.66 15.43 1.34
C ASN A 12 22.51 13.92 1.08
N PRO A 13 22.66 13.48 -0.18
CA PRO A 13 22.53 12.07 -0.58
C PRO A 13 23.40 11.10 0.22
N SER A 14 24.59 11.53 0.68
CA SER A 14 25.49 10.64 1.45
C SER A 14 24.88 10.12 2.76
N VAL A 15 23.97 10.88 3.39
CA VAL A 15 23.25 10.43 4.59
C VAL A 15 22.23 9.35 4.24
N PHE A 16 21.59 9.50 3.07
CA PHE A 16 20.68 8.49 2.55
C PHE A 16 21.45 7.22 2.17
N ASP A 17 22.55 7.35 1.43
CA ASP A 17 23.42 6.23 1.03
C ASP A 17 23.91 5.43 2.24
N PHE A 18 24.33 6.11 3.32
CA PHE A 18 24.69 5.43 4.57
C PHE A 18 23.53 4.63 5.17
N PHE A 19 22.29 5.14 5.09
CA PHE A 19 21.12 4.38 5.54
C PHE A 19 20.92 3.11 4.72
N LEU A 20 21.14 3.19 3.40
CA LEU A 20 21.04 2.04 2.49
C LEU A 20 22.14 1.02 2.80
N ASP A 21 23.40 1.46 2.91
CA ASP A 21 24.57 0.63 3.18
C ASP A 21 24.43 -0.17 4.49
N LYS A 22 23.77 0.41 5.48
CA LYS A 22 23.53 -0.22 6.78
C LYS A 22 22.27 -1.09 6.81
N ASN A 23 21.55 -1.25 5.70
CA ASN A 23 20.32 -2.02 5.60
C ASN A 23 19.31 -1.67 6.72
N LEU A 24 19.23 -0.40 7.08
CA LEU A 24 18.43 0.03 8.24
C LEU A 24 16.94 -0.29 8.06
N PHE A 25 16.44 -0.42 6.84
CA PHE A 25 15.08 -0.88 6.59
C PHE A 25 14.82 -2.34 6.99
N VAL A 26 15.84 -3.21 6.88
CA VAL A 26 15.72 -4.61 7.34
C VAL A 26 15.54 -4.64 8.86
N LEU A 27 16.30 -3.82 9.58
CA LEU A 27 16.13 -3.65 11.02
C LEU A 27 14.70 -3.21 11.38
N PHE A 28 14.07 -2.33 10.59
CA PHE A 28 12.67 -1.96 10.81
C PHE A 28 11.74 -3.17 10.70
N LEU A 29 11.95 -4.05 9.73
CA LEU A 29 11.15 -5.27 9.58
C LEU A 29 11.39 -6.26 10.73
N GLU A 30 12.63 -6.41 11.19
CA GLU A 30 12.96 -7.23 12.35
C GLU A 30 12.25 -6.72 13.62
N LEU A 31 12.30 -5.41 13.86
CA LEU A 31 11.59 -4.77 14.98
C LEU A 31 10.07 -4.92 14.86
N LEU A 32 9.51 -4.86 13.65
CA LEU A 32 8.09 -5.07 13.41
C LEU A 32 7.65 -6.50 13.78
N ASN A 33 8.52 -7.48 13.56
CA ASN A 33 8.28 -8.89 13.87
C ASN A 33 8.47 -9.25 15.35
N MET A 34 9.01 -8.35 16.17
CA MET A 34 9.12 -8.57 17.61
C MET A 34 7.74 -8.70 18.26
N LYS A 35 7.57 -9.74 19.08
CA LYS A 35 6.33 -9.99 19.82
C LYS A 35 6.23 -9.04 21.03
N GLY A 36 5.02 -8.57 21.32
CA GLY A 36 4.70 -7.99 22.63
C GLY A 36 5.02 -6.50 22.84
N VAL A 37 5.33 -5.72 21.79
CA VAL A 37 5.59 -4.27 21.94
C VAL A 37 4.76 -3.43 20.95
N PRO A 38 3.45 -3.21 21.21
CA PRO A 38 2.57 -2.40 20.36
C PRO A 38 3.14 -1.01 20.03
N TYR A 39 3.74 -0.36 21.02
CA TYR A 39 4.36 0.96 20.88
C TYR A 39 5.43 1.00 19.79
N VAL A 40 6.29 -0.02 19.69
CA VAL A 40 7.32 -0.09 18.65
C VAL A 40 6.68 -0.19 17.27
N LYS A 41 5.64 -1.01 17.10
CA LYS A 41 4.95 -1.14 15.81
C LYS A 41 4.29 0.18 15.38
N MET A 42 3.65 0.89 16.31
CA MET A 42 3.06 2.20 16.04
C MET A 42 4.10 3.23 15.64
N GLN A 43 5.22 3.30 16.37
CA GLN A 43 6.33 4.20 16.05
C GLN A 43 6.96 3.89 14.69
N LEU A 44 7.09 2.61 14.33
CA LEU A 44 7.59 2.21 13.01
C LEU A 44 6.62 2.63 11.90
N LEU A 45 5.31 2.37 12.05
CA LEU A 45 4.30 2.81 11.10
C LEU A 45 4.30 4.34 10.93
N GLN A 46 4.39 5.08 12.03
CA GLN A 46 4.47 6.54 12.00
C GLN A 46 5.75 7.04 11.32
N CYS A 47 6.90 6.44 11.65
CA CYS A 47 8.19 6.77 11.05
C CYS A 47 8.15 6.55 9.53
N LEU A 48 7.67 5.38 9.08
CA LEU A 48 7.49 5.08 7.67
C LEU A 48 6.51 6.04 7.00
N ASN A 49 5.42 6.39 7.66
CA ASN A 49 4.46 7.36 7.13
C ASN A 49 5.12 8.72 6.85
N ILE A 50 5.90 9.25 7.80
CA ILE A 50 6.61 10.53 7.64
C ILE A 50 7.64 10.46 6.50
N ILE A 51 8.39 9.35 6.43
CA ILE A 51 9.38 9.12 5.37
C ILE A 51 8.69 9.14 3.99
N PHE A 52 7.66 8.33 3.81
CA PHE A 52 6.94 8.25 2.54
C PHE A 52 6.14 9.51 2.22
N GLU A 53 5.74 10.30 3.19
CA GLU A 53 5.09 11.58 2.93
C GLU A 53 6.09 12.64 2.42
N ASN A 54 7.36 12.57 2.83
CA ASN A 54 8.33 13.65 2.62
C ASN A 54 9.51 13.34 1.69
N ILE A 55 9.70 12.09 1.25
CA ILE A 55 10.68 11.76 0.21
C ILE A 55 10.35 12.50 -1.09
N ARG A 56 11.38 13.11 -1.70
CA ARG A 56 11.26 13.85 -2.96
C ARG A 56 12.08 13.21 -4.07
N ASN A 57 13.17 12.54 -3.75
CA ASN A 57 14.00 11.88 -4.74
C ASN A 57 13.33 10.59 -5.24
N GLU A 58 13.18 10.45 -6.57
CA GLU A 58 12.59 9.26 -7.17
C GLU A 58 13.44 8.00 -6.95
N SER A 59 14.77 8.11 -7.00
CA SER A 59 15.67 6.97 -6.76
C SER A 59 15.52 6.45 -5.34
N SER A 60 15.42 7.34 -4.35
CA SER A 60 15.15 6.97 -2.95
C SER A 60 13.80 6.27 -2.82
N LEU A 61 12.75 6.80 -3.47
CA LEU A 61 11.42 6.21 -3.46
C LEU A 61 11.44 4.79 -4.07
N TYR A 62 12.06 4.63 -5.24
CA TYR A 62 12.20 3.33 -5.90
C TYR A 62 13.00 2.34 -5.07
N TYR A 63 14.03 2.78 -4.34
CA TYR A 63 14.77 1.91 -3.45
C TYR A 63 13.88 1.32 -2.34
N PHE A 64 13.06 2.14 -1.67
CA PHE A 64 12.18 1.63 -0.62
C PHE A 64 11.13 0.65 -1.18
N MET A 65 10.58 0.93 -2.37
CA MET A 65 9.53 0.11 -2.96
C MET A 65 10.05 -1.19 -3.59
N SER A 66 11.24 -1.18 -4.19
CA SER A 66 11.78 -2.29 -4.99
C SER A 66 12.16 -3.54 -4.19
N ASN A 67 12.50 -3.39 -2.90
CA ASN A 67 12.96 -4.51 -2.07
C ASN A 67 11.82 -5.33 -1.42
N ASN A 68 10.58 -5.15 -1.88
CA ASN A 68 9.37 -5.81 -1.35
C ASN A 68 9.11 -5.56 0.16
N TYR A 69 9.93 -4.75 0.82
CA TYR A 69 9.83 -4.47 2.25
C TYR A 69 8.51 -3.78 2.59
N ILE A 70 8.01 -2.91 1.71
CA ILE A 70 6.73 -2.24 1.90
C ILE A 70 5.57 -3.23 1.87
N ASN A 71 5.60 -4.19 0.95
CA ASN A 71 4.59 -5.24 0.91
C ASN A 71 4.64 -6.08 2.20
N ASN A 72 5.83 -6.37 2.74
CA ASN A 72 5.95 -7.04 4.04
C ASN A 72 5.35 -6.22 5.20
N VAL A 73 5.50 -4.89 5.19
CA VAL A 73 4.85 -4.01 6.18
C VAL A 73 3.33 -4.04 6.00
N ILE A 74 2.83 -3.93 4.76
CA ILE A 74 1.40 -3.96 4.46
C ILE A 74 0.75 -5.26 4.93
N THR A 75 1.36 -6.41 4.65
CA THR A 75 0.82 -7.74 4.97
C THR A 75 1.16 -8.22 6.38
N HIS A 76 1.84 -7.40 7.19
CA HIS A 76 2.19 -7.78 8.55
C HIS A 76 0.93 -7.99 9.40
N LYS A 77 0.98 -8.97 10.31
CA LYS A 77 -0.16 -9.30 11.20
C LYS A 77 -0.20 -8.34 12.39
N TYR A 78 -0.90 -7.22 12.20
CA TYR A 78 -1.20 -6.27 13.27
C TYR A 78 -2.40 -6.72 14.11
N ASP A 79 -2.41 -6.30 15.38
CA ASP A 79 -3.57 -6.45 16.25
C ASP A 79 -4.47 -5.21 16.11
N PHE A 80 -5.44 -5.27 15.21
CA PHE A 80 -6.38 -4.18 14.95
C PHE A 80 -7.49 -4.06 16.01
N SER A 81 -7.48 -4.88 17.07
CA SER A 81 -8.31 -4.60 18.25
C SER A 81 -7.85 -3.32 18.97
N ASN A 82 -6.55 -2.97 18.80
CA ASN A 82 -6.02 -1.67 19.17
C ASN A 82 -6.31 -0.65 18.06
N GLU A 83 -7.28 0.25 18.32
CA GLU A 83 -7.71 1.28 17.36
C GLU A 83 -6.59 2.28 16.99
N GLU A 84 -5.60 2.48 17.87
CA GLU A 84 -4.45 3.35 17.60
C GLU A 84 -3.54 2.73 16.54
N ILE A 85 -3.25 1.42 16.63
CA ILE A 85 -2.50 0.68 15.61
C ILE A 85 -3.23 0.74 14.27
N LEU A 86 -4.56 0.53 14.28
CA LEU A 86 -5.39 0.62 13.08
C LEU A 86 -5.30 2.02 12.45
N ALA A 87 -5.36 3.08 13.25
CA ALA A 87 -5.28 4.45 12.76
C ALA A 87 -3.92 4.73 12.07
N TYR A 88 -2.81 4.34 12.70
CA TYR A 88 -1.48 4.47 12.09
C TYR A 88 -1.33 3.65 10.81
N TYR A 89 -1.87 2.43 10.80
CA TYR A 89 -1.85 1.55 9.63
C TYR A 89 -2.64 2.13 8.45
N ILE A 90 -3.87 2.59 8.69
CA ILE A 90 -4.71 3.19 7.64
C ILE A 90 -4.11 4.49 7.11
N SER A 91 -3.49 5.29 7.99
CA SER A 91 -2.75 6.50 7.58
C SER A 91 -1.58 6.13 6.65
N PHE A 92 -0.79 5.13 7.03
CA PHE A 92 0.32 4.64 6.21
C PHE A 92 -0.14 4.13 4.84
N MET A 93 -1.17 3.29 4.79
CA MET A 93 -1.77 2.79 3.55
C MET A 93 -2.26 3.94 2.65
N LYS A 94 -2.87 4.97 3.24
CA LYS A 94 -3.31 6.17 2.51
C LYS A 94 -2.12 6.92 1.92
N THR A 95 -1.05 7.11 2.67
CA THR A 95 0.18 7.75 2.18
C THR A 95 0.80 7.00 1.01
N LEU A 96 0.89 5.66 1.10
CA LEU A 96 1.36 4.84 -0.01
C LEU A 96 0.48 5.00 -1.25
N SER A 97 -0.84 5.05 -1.09
CA SER A 97 -1.77 5.24 -2.21
C SER A 97 -1.53 6.56 -2.96
N PHE A 98 -1.07 7.61 -2.28
CA PHE A 98 -0.72 8.89 -2.93
C PHE A 98 0.63 8.84 -3.66
N ARG A 99 1.48 7.86 -3.36
CA ARG A 99 2.77 7.64 -4.04
C ARG A 99 2.65 6.70 -5.25
N LEU A 100 1.44 6.23 -5.55
CA LEU A 100 1.19 5.45 -6.75
C LEU A 100 1.27 6.34 -7.99
N SER A 101 2.04 5.87 -8.96
CA SER A 101 2.19 6.45 -10.29
C SER A 101 2.25 5.30 -11.31
N PRO A 102 2.14 5.59 -12.62
CA PRO A 102 2.34 4.58 -13.65
C PRO A 102 3.71 3.87 -13.58
N SER A 103 4.73 4.48 -12.96
CA SER A 103 6.07 3.90 -12.80
C SER A 103 6.27 3.15 -11.49
N THR A 104 5.58 3.51 -10.40
CA THR A 104 5.73 2.84 -9.09
C THR A 104 4.79 1.66 -8.90
N ILE A 105 3.73 1.58 -9.71
CA ILE A 105 2.64 0.63 -9.51
C ILE A 105 3.09 -0.83 -9.50
N SER A 106 4.05 -1.19 -10.35
CA SER A 106 4.57 -2.55 -10.46
C SER A 106 5.25 -3.04 -9.18
N PHE A 107 5.73 -2.15 -8.31
CA PHE A 107 6.33 -2.54 -7.04
C PHE A 107 5.30 -3.03 -6.00
N PHE A 108 4.04 -2.64 -6.17
CA PHE A 108 2.93 -3.07 -5.31
C PHE A 108 2.15 -4.27 -5.88
N TYR A 109 2.49 -4.72 -7.08
CA TYR A 109 1.84 -5.86 -7.73
C TYR A 109 2.79 -7.06 -7.81
N ASN A 110 2.36 -8.19 -7.25
CA ASN A 110 3.06 -9.45 -7.40
C ASN A 110 2.50 -10.20 -8.61
N GLU A 111 3.24 -10.21 -9.72
CA GLU A 111 2.81 -10.89 -10.95
C GLU A 111 2.65 -12.41 -10.78
N HIS A 112 3.46 -13.04 -9.92
CA HIS A 112 3.43 -14.50 -9.73
C HIS A 112 2.23 -14.97 -8.93
N GLN A 113 1.77 -14.16 -7.97
CA GLN A 113 0.64 -14.48 -7.09
C GLN A 113 -0.65 -13.76 -7.52
N GLU A 114 -0.57 -12.93 -8.56
CA GLU A 114 -1.64 -12.02 -8.99
C GLU A 114 -2.22 -11.21 -7.82
N ASP A 115 -1.35 -10.76 -6.89
CA ASP A 115 -1.76 -10.06 -5.68
C ASP A 115 -1.34 -8.60 -5.72
N PHE A 116 -2.17 -7.75 -5.14
CA PHE A 116 -1.90 -6.34 -4.94
C PHE A 116 -2.14 -6.01 -3.45
N PRO A 117 -1.13 -6.23 -2.57
CA PRO A 117 -1.29 -6.12 -1.12
C PRO A 117 -1.93 -4.82 -0.64
N LEU A 118 -1.58 -3.69 -1.27
CA LEU A 118 -2.14 -2.39 -0.91
C LEU A 118 -3.68 -2.32 -1.09
N TYR A 119 -4.22 -3.06 -2.06
CA TYR A 119 -5.66 -3.16 -2.31
C TYR A 119 -6.29 -4.26 -1.46
N SER A 120 -5.71 -5.48 -1.49
CA SER A 120 -6.27 -6.65 -0.82
C SER A 120 -6.28 -6.51 0.70
N GLU A 121 -5.35 -5.76 1.30
CA GLU A 121 -5.42 -5.41 2.71
C GLU A 121 -6.37 -4.25 3.00
N ALA A 122 -6.40 -3.20 2.17
CA ALA A 122 -7.27 -2.04 2.40
C ALA A 122 -8.77 -2.40 2.33
N ILE A 123 -9.15 -3.29 1.39
CA ILE A 123 -10.56 -3.65 1.16
C ILE A 123 -11.20 -4.36 2.37
N LYS A 124 -10.40 -5.02 3.23
CA LYS A 124 -10.87 -5.66 4.47
C LYS A 124 -11.58 -4.67 5.41
N PHE A 125 -11.26 -3.38 5.30
CA PHE A 125 -11.81 -2.31 6.14
C PHE A 125 -12.93 -1.52 5.44
N PHE A 126 -13.42 -1.96 4.28
CA PHE A 126 -14.42 -1.21 3.49
C PHE A 126 -15.71 -0.90 4.27
N ASN A 127 -16.17 -1.86 5.09
CA ASN A 127 -17.37 -1.75 5.93
C ASN A 127 -17.02 -1.55 7.42
N HIS A 128 -15.87 -0.96 7.74
CA HIS A 128 -15.47 -0.71 9.13
C HIS A 128 -16.48 0.19 9.87
N LYS A 129 -16.66 0.00 11.20
CA LYS A 129 -17.62 0.77 12.03
C LYS A 129 -17.37 2.28 12.01
N GLU A 130 -16.09 2.67 12.02
CA GLU A 130 -15.66 4.07 12.03
C GLU A 130 -15.77 4.72 10.65
N SER A 131 -16.42 5.88 10.58
CA SER A 131 -16.63 6.63 9.34
C SER A 131 -15.31 7.08 8.70
N MET A 132 -14.36 7.55 9.51
CA MET A 132 -13.05 8.02 9.04
C MET A 132 -12.24 6.91 8.39
N VAL A 133 -12.27 5.69 8.95
CA VAL A 133 -11.62 4.52 8.34
C VAL A 133 -12.24 4.22 6.97
N ARG A 134 -13.58 4.21 6.86
CA ARG A 134 -14.24 4.00 5.56
C ARG A 134 -13.88 5.08 4.53
N ILE A 135 -13.78 6.34 4.94
CA ILE A 135 -13.38 7.46 4.06
C ILE A 135 -11.94 7.27 3.57
N ALA A 136 -11.02 6.91 4.47
CA ALA A 136 -9.63 6.65 4.10
C ALA A 136 -9.52 5.46 3.14
N VAL A 137 -10.21 4.35 3.41
CA VAL A 137 -10.23 3.17 2.54
C VAL A 137 -10.76 3.50 1.15
N ARG A 138 -11.86 4.27 1.06
CA ARG A 138 -12.37 4.73 -0.24
C ARG A 138 -11.37 5.61 -0.98
N THR A 139 -10.65 6.47 -0.27
CA THR A 139 -9.60 7.31 -0.86
C THR A 139 -8.45 6.44 -1.41
N ILE A 140 -8.02 5.44 -0.66
CA ILE A 140 -6.99 4.47 -1.09
C ILE A 140 -7.45 3.76 -2.37
N VAL A 141 -8.66 3.20 -2.36
CA VAL A 141 -9.24 2.50 -3.52
C VAL A 141 -9.31 3.43 -4.74
N LEU A 142 -9.79 4.66 -4.57
CA LEU A 142 -9.86 5.63 -5.67
C LEU A 142 -8.48 5.99 -6.23
N ASN A 143 -7.48 6.19 -5.37
CA ASN A 143 -6.11 6.48 -5.79
C ASN A 143 -5.49 5.33 -6.59
N ILE A 144 -5.76 4.08 -6.18
CA ILE A 144 -5.34 2.87 -6.89
C ILE A 144 -5.98 2.85 -8.30
N PHE A 145 -7.29 3.03 -8.40
CA PHE A 145 -8.00 3.00 -9.68
C PHE A 145 -7.76 4.20 -10.60
N LYS A 146 -7.17 5.30 -10.09
CA LYS A 146 -6.79 6.47 -10.87
C LYS A 146 -5.66 6.18 -11.86
N VAL A 147 -4.81 5.18 -11.57
CA VAL A 147 -3.69 4.82 -12.44
C VAL A 147 -4.19 3.85 -13.52
N GLU A 148 -4.25 4.29 -14.77
CA GLU A 148 -4.86 3.56 -15.91
C GLU A 148 -4.40 2.09 -16.02
N ARG A 149 -3.10 1.82 -15.80
CA ARG A 149 -2.50 0.47 -15.87
C ARG A 149 -2.96 -0.47 -14.75
N VAL A 150 -3.45 0.07 -13.64
CA VAL A 150 -3.91 -0.70 -12.48
C VAL A 150 -5.19 -1.42 -12.74
N ARG A 151 -6.08 -0.83 -13.55
CA ARG A 151 -7.40 -1.42 -13.81
C ARG A 151 -7.27 -2.85 -14.31
N ALA A 152 -6.33 -3.11 -15.23
CA ALA A 152 -6.09 -4.46 -15.72
C ALA A 152 -5.47 -5.40 -14.66
N GLN A 153 -4.50 -4.92 -13.86
CA GLN A 153 -3.83 -5.72 -12.83
C GLN A 153 -4.75 -6.04 -11.64
N VAL A 154 -5.48 -5.05 -11.15
CA VAL A 154 -6.47 -5.21 -10.07
C VAL A 154 -7.68 -6.01 -10.55
N CYS A 155 -8.16 -5.82 -11.78
CA CYS A 155 -9.20 -6.70 -12.32
C CYS A 155 -8.75 -8.17 -12.39
N ARG A 156 -7.47 -8.46 -12.67
CA ARG A 156 -6.93 -9.83 -12.61
C ARG A 156 -6.87 -10.35 -11.16
N ALA A 157 -6.30 -9.59 -10.24
CA ALA A 157 -6.26 -9.94 -8.81
C ALA A 157 -7.65 -10.15 -8.18
N LEU A 158 -8.65 -9.40 -8.66
CA LEU A 158 -10.05 -9.49 -8.23
C LEU A 158 -10.79 -10.72 -8.77
N THR A 159 -10.34 -11.32 -9.88
CA THR A 159 -10.95 -12.55 -10.41
C THR A 159 -10.55 -13.80 -9.64
N THR A 160 -9.43 -13.75 -8.92
CA THR A 160 -8.90 -14.85 -8.09
C THR A 160 -9.34 -14.76 -6.62
N THR A 161 -9.68 -13.57 -6.12
CA THR A 161 -10.13 -13.37 -4.73
C THR A 161 -11.66 -13.33 -4.63
N SER A 162 -12.26 -14.38 -4.06
CA SER A 162 -13.70 -14.52 -3.82
C SER A 162 -14.24 -13.60 -2.70
N GLN A 163 -14.08 -12.28 -2.85
CA GLN A 163 -14.66 -11.26 -1.96
C GLN A 163 -15.71 -10.41 -2.69
N PRO A 164 -16.75 -9.93 -1.98
CA PRO A 164 -17.92 -9.29 -2.59
C PRO A 164 -17.53 -8.05 -3.36
N HIS A 165 -17.79 -8.09 -4.67
CA HIS A 165 -17.55 -7.04 -5.64
C HIS A 165 -18.09 -5.68 -5.15
N ILE A 166 -17.26 -4.63 -5.21
CA ILE A 166 -17.75 -3.25 -5.16
C ILE A 166 -18.30 -2.91 -6.55
N PRO A 167 -19.62 -2.73 -6.75
CA PRO A 167 -20.20 -2.42 -8.06
C PRO A 167 -19.86 -0.99 -8.54
N CYS A 168 -19.39 -0.14 -7.63
CA CYS A 168 -19.32 1.30 -7.82
C CYS A 168 -18.13 1.79 -8.66
N VAL A 169 -17.13 0.95 -8.95
CA VAL A 169 -15.93 1.38 -9.71
C VAL A 169 -16.13 1.28 -11.23
N TYR A 170 -17.07 0.45 -11.69
CA TYR A 170 -17.32 0.22 -13.12
C TYR A 170 -18.13 1.34 -13.81
N HIS A 171 -18.70 2.29 -13.06
CA HIS A 171 -19.56 3.34 -13.63
C HIS A 171 -18.84 4.64 -14.01
N TYR A 172 -17.53 4.76 -13.78
CA TYR A 172 -16.74 5.90 -14.26
C TYR A 172 -15.83 5.45 -15.42
N ASN A 173 -16.21 5.86 -16.63
CA ASN A 173 -15.61 5.60 -17.94
C ASN A 173 -15.98 4.27 -18.64
N THR A 174 -17.21 4.18 -19.14
CA THR A 174 -17.52 3.38 -20.33
C THR A 174 -17.34 4.24 -21.58
N ASN A 175 -16.13 4.20 -22.15
CA ASN A 175 -15.88 4.56 -23.54
C ASN A 175 -14.80 3.60 -24.08
N TYR A 176 -15.03 2.29 -24.04
CA TYR A 176 -14.41 1.27 -24.92
C TYR A 176 -15.22 -0.05 -24.78
N PRO A 177 -15.30 -0.88 -25.84
CA PRO A 177 -16.38 -1.83 -26.05
C PRO A 177 -16.25 -3.07 -25.19
N ALA A 178 -17.42 -3.57 -24.77
CA ALA A 178 -17.58 -4.78 -23.99
C ALA A 178 -16.92 -5.99 -24.67
N VAL A 179 -16.01 -6.64 -23.96
CA VAL A 179 -15.64 -8.02 -24.25
C VAL A 179 -16.83 -8.89 -23.81
N ASN A 180 -17.60 -9.36 -24.79
CA ASN A 180 -18.70 -10.29 -24.58
C ASN A 180 -18.18 -11.61 -23.97
N LEU A 181 -18.41 -11.79 -22.68
CA LEU A 181 -18.40 -13.11 -22.06
C LEU A 181 -19.83 -13.63 -22.08
N THR A 182 -20.16 -14.37 -23.14
CA THR A 182 -21.38 -15.18 -23.21
C THR A 182 -21.30 -16.30 -22.18
N LEU A 183 -21.92 -16.08 -21.02
CA LEU A 183 -22.33 -17.14 -20.12
C LEU A 183 -23.75 -17.57 -20.51
N ASN A 184 -23.91 -18.83 -20.89
CA ASN A 184 -25.17 -19.53 -20.71
C ASN A 184 -24.94 -21.04 -20.57
N PRO A 185 -25.87 -21.77 -19.93
CA PRO A 185 -25.54 -22.61 -18.80
C PRO A 185 -25.84 -24.09 -19.11
N LYS A 186 -25.43 -24.98 -18.22
CA LYS A 186 -25.99 -26.33 -18.08
C LYS A 186 -26.29 -26.58 -16.61
N PRO A 187 -27.22 -27.49 -16.27
CA PRO A 187 -27.82 -28.54 -17.10
C PRO A 187 -29.20 -28.22 -17.69
#